data_AF-A0A0S9KBA6-F1
#
_entry.id   AF-A0A0S9KBA6-F1
#
_cell.length_a   1.000
_cell.length_b   1.000
_cell.length_c   1.000
_cell.angle_alpha   90.00
_cell.angle_beta   90.00
_cell.angle_gamma   90.00
#
_symmetry.space_group_name_H-M   'P 1'
#
loop_
_entity.id
_entity.type
_entity.pdbx_description
1 polymer ?
#
loop_
_entity_poly.entity_id
_entity_poly.type
_entity_poly.pdbx_seq_one_letter_code
_entity_poly.pdbx_strand_id
1 'polypeptide(L)' 'MDNFWVNALWSITPTVLVGGTFWFIMRALLRADRTERKVYSEIEAEERAKLGLDAPTRDKPAV' A
#
# COMPACT_ATOMS: atom_id res chain seq x y z
N MET A 1 -30.13 -33.10 7.13
CA MET A 1 -28.71 -32.76 7.39
C MET A 1 -28.34 -31.44 6.72
N ASP A 2 -28.89 -31.13 5.55
CA ASP A 2 -28.56 -29.93 4.76
C ASP A 2 -28.85 -28.61 5.49
N ASN A 3 -29.99 -28.52 6.17
CA ASN A 3 -30.36 -27.32 6.94
C ASN A 3 -29.40 -26.98 8.08
N PHE A 4 -28.74 -27.98 8.68
CA PHE A 4 -27.78 -27.74 9.78
C PHE A 4 -26.52 -27.04 9.26
N TRP A 5 -25.96 -27.55 8.16
CA TRP A 5 -24.79 -26.96 7.52
C TRP A 5 -25.08 -25.58 6.92
N VAL A 6 -26.25 -25.42 6.31
CA VAL A 6 -26.69 -24.11 5.78
C VAL A 6 -26.83 -23.09 6.91
N ASN A 7 -27.47 -23.44 8.03
CA ASN A 7 -27.61 -22.55 9.18
C ASN A 7 -26.27 -22.20 9.83
N ALA A 8 -25.34 -23.17 9.91
CA ALA A 8 -23.99 -22.93 10.42
C ALA A 8 -23.20 -21.96 9.54
N LEU A 9 -23.35 -22.04 8.22
CA LEU A 9 -22.71 -21.11 7.29
C LEU A 9 -23.31 -19.71 7.40
N TRP A 10 -24.64 -19.60 7.48
CA TRP A 10 -25.33 -18.31 7.62
C TRP A 10 -25.02 -17.61 8.94
N SER A 11 -24.78 -18.35 10.03
CA SER A 11 -24.46 -17.75 11.34
C SER A 11 -23.05 -17.18 11.41
N ILE A 12 -22.07 -17.80 10.73
CA ILE A 12 -20.68 -17.32 10.73
C ILE A 12 -20.41 -16.23 9.66
N THR A 13 -21.21 -16.22 8.60
CA THR A 13 -21.13 -15.25 7.50
C THR A 13 -21.04 -13.79 7.96
N PRO A 14 -21.89 -13.27 8.87
CA PRO A 14 -21.81 -11.87 9.30
C PRO A 14 -20.47 -11.53 9.97
N THR A 15 -19.91 -12.41 10.79
CA THR A 15 -18.63 -12.18 11.47
C THR A 15 -17.47 -12.15 10.49
N VAL A 16 -17.46 -13.08 9.52
CA VAL A 16 -16.43 -13.13 8.48
C VAL A 16 -16.56 -11.94 7.54
N LEU A 17 -17.77 -11.50 7.21
CA LEU A 17 -18.00 -10.30 6.41
C LEU A 17 -17.42 -9.05 7.07
N VAL A 18 -17.69 -8.86 8.36
CA VAL A 18 -17.16 -7.72 9.12
C VAL A 18 -15.64 -7.80 9.20
N GLY A 19 -15.09 -8.96 9.57
CA GLY A 19 -13.64 -9.16 9.66
C GLY A 19 -12.94 -8.99 8.31
N GLY A 20 -13.51 -9.51 7.23
CA GLY A 20 -13.01 -9.39 5.88
C GLY A 20 -13.07 -7.96 5.36
N THR A 21 -14.16 -7.25 5.64
CA THR A 21 -14.30 -5.82 5.31
C THR A 21 -13.27 -4.99 6.07
N PHE A 22 -13.13 -5.21 7.38
CA PHE A 22 -12.14 -4.52 8.20
C PHE A 22 -10.71 -4.78 7.71
N TRP A 23 -10.36 -6.03 7.44
CA TRP A 23 -9.06 -6.40 6.89
C TRP A 23 -8.81 -5.73 5.53
N PHE A 24 -9.82 -5.69 4.66
CA PHE A 24 -9.72 -5.03 3.36
C PHE A 24 -9.46 -3.52 3.52
N ILE A 25 -10.16 -2.85 4.43
CA ILE A 25 -9.94 -1.43 4.72
C ILE A 25 -8.51 -1.21 5.24
N MET A 26 -8.06 -1.98 6.24
CA MET A 26 -6.69 -1.88 6.76
C MET A 26 -5.63 -2.14 5.68
N ARG A 27 -5.86 -3.15 4.83
CA ARG A 27 -5.01 -3.48 3.69
C ARG A 27 -4.94 -2.33 2.69
N ALA A 28 -6.08 -1.69 2.39
CA ALA A 28 -6.16 -0.59 1.45
C ALA A 28 -5.40 0.64 1.97
N LEU A 29 -5.61 1.02 3.24
CA LEU A 29 -4.90 2.15 3.87
C LEU A 29 -3.39 1.95 3.87
N LEU A 30 -2.91 0.77 4.31
CA LEU A 30 -1.48 0.46 4.32
C LEU A 30 -0.85 0.43 2.91
N ARG A 31 -1.63 0.10 1.87
CA ARG A 31 -1.16 0.09 0.48
C ARG A 31 -1.18 1.47 -0.16
N ALA A 32 -2.16 2.31 0.20
CA ALA A 32 -2.25 3.69 -0.24
C ALA A 32 -1.04 4.51 0.24
N ASP A 33 -0.69 4.46 1.53
CA ASP A 33 0.47 5.16 2.10
C ASP A 33 1.80 4.78 1.40
N ARG A 34 1.94 3.51 0.99
CA ARG A 34 3.11 3.05 0.23
C ARG A 34 3.14 3.52 -1.23
N THR A 35 1.98 3.80 -1.82
CA THR A 35 1.88 4.23 -3.22
C THR A 35 2.16 5.72 -3.33
N GLU A 36 1.61 6.51 -2.41
CA GLU A 36 1.84 7.96 -2.36
C GLU A 36 3.33 8.28 -2.23
N ARG A 37 4.04 7.63 -1.30
CA ARG A 37 5.49 7.86 -1.13
C ARG A 37 6.31 7.55 -2.38
N LYS A 38 5.91 6.57 -3.18
CA LYS A 38 6.63 6.21 -4.42
C LYS A 38 6.42 7.24 -5.51
N VAL A 39 5.18 7.64 -5.73
CA VAL A 39 4.82 8.63 -6.76
C VAL A 39 5.48 9.98 -6.46
N TYR A 40 5.51 10.43 -5.20
CA TYR A 40 6.24 11.65 -4.83
C TYR A 40 7.75 11.55 -5.12
N SER A 41 8.38 10.42 -4.80
CA SER A 41 9.83 10.25 -5.06
C SER A 41 10.16 10.20 -6.56
N GLU A 42 9.25 9.66 -7.37
CA GLU A 42 9.41 9.56 -8.82
C GLU A 42 9.23 10.94 -9.48
N ILE A 43 8.24 11.71 -9.04
CA ILE A 43 8.03 13.10 -9.51
C ILE A 43 9.21 14.00 -9.10
N GLU A 44 9.72 13.90 -7.87
CA GLU A 44 10.88 14.70 -7.44
C GLU A 44 12.15 14.32 -8.20
N ALA A 45 12.33 13.05 -8.54
CA ALA A 45 13.45 12.59 -9.39
C ALA A 45 13.33 13.14 -10.82
N GLU A 46 12.12 13.14 -11.40
CA GLU A 46 11.88 13.74 -12.71
C GLU A 46 12.09 15.26 -12.71
N GLU A 47 11.67 15.97 -11.66
CA GLU A 47 11.89 17.41 -11.54
C GLU A 47 13.37 17.75 -11.36
N ARG A 48 14.12 16.99 -10.55
CA ARG A 48 15.59 17.14 -10.45
C ARG A 48 16.29 16.90 -11.78
N ALA A 49 15.86 15.89 -12.53
CA ALA A 49 16.42 15.58 -13.84
C ALA A 49 16.15 16.68 -14.86
N LYS A 50 14.92 17.22 -14.88
CA LYS A 50 14.55 18.36 -15.73
C LYS A 50 15.28 19.65 -15.34
N LEU A 51 15.56 19.84 -14.06
CA LEU A 51 16.33 20.98 -13.54
C LEU A 51 17.85 20.82 -13.74
N GLY A 52 18.32 19.69 -14.31
CA GLY A 52 19.75 19.44 -14.50
C GLY A 52 20.51 19.31 -13.17
N LEU A 53 19.81 19.03 -12.07
CA LEU A 53 20.38 18.81 -10.74
C LEU A 53 20.91 17.37 -10.58
N ASP A 54 20.95 16.60 -11.67
CA ASP A 54 21.59 15.29 -11.80
C ASP A 54 23.13 15.36 -11.78
N ALA A 55 23.70 16.31 -11.04
CA ALA A 55 25.10 16.23 -10.69
C ALA A 55 25.21 15.21 -9.55
N PRO A 56 25.73 13.98 -9.77
CA PRO A 56 26.38 13.34 -8.64
C PRO A 56 27.43 14.35 -8.20
N THR A 57 27.43 14.73 -6.93
CA THR A 57 28.61 15.32 -6.30
C THR A 57 29.70 14.24 -6.29
N ARG A 58 30.22 13.91 -7.48
CA ARG A 58 31.55 13.37 -7.67
C ARG A 58 32.49 14.54 -7.45
N ASP A 59 32.71 14.85 -6.18
CA ASP A 59 34.01 15.32 -5.76
C ASP A 59 34.36 14.66 -4.43
N LYS A 60 35.12 13.56 -4.55
CA LYS A 60 36.12 13.14 -3.56
C LYS A 60 37.42 13.82 -4.04
N PRO A 61 38.26 14.41 -3.17
CA PRO A 61 39.07 13.57 -2.27
C PRO A 61 39.56 14.21 -0.94
N ALA A 62 39.94 13.29 -0.05
CA ALA A 62 41.00 13.33 0.98
C ALA A 62 41.34 14.66 1.68
N VAL A 63 41.06 14.70 2.99
CA VAL A 63 42.00 15.22 4.00
C VAL A 63 42.06 14.22 5.14
#